data_AF-A0A8B9HLU3-F1
#
_entry.id   AF-A0A8B9HLU3-F1
#
_cell.length_a   1.000
_cell.length_b   1.000
_cell.length_c   1.000
_cell.angle_alpha   90.00
_cell.angle_beta   90.00
_cell.angle_gamma   90.00
#
_symmetry.space_group_name_H-M   'P 1'
#
loop_
_entity.id
_entity.type
_entity.pdbx_description
1 polymer ?
#
loop_
_entity_poly.entity_id
_entity_poly.type
_entity_poly.pdbx_seq_one_letter_code
_entity_poly.pdbx_strand_id
1 'polypeptide(L)'
;MVHNCNCVHLSLSFLVNEEVEEEEAYEEEEEKPKFKPSAPKIPEGDKVDFDDIQKKRQNKDLVELQGLIDAHFECRKKEEEELIALKERIEKRRSERAEQQRIRAEKDKERQARREEERLRKEEADMKKKAEEDAKKKSVLTSMGSNYSSHLQKADQKRGKKQTEREKKKKILAERRKALNIDHLNEDKLREKAKELWDWMYSLESEKFDHIEKLKRQKYEITNQRQRVEELSKHSKKGAAARRRK
;
A
#
# COMPACT_ATOMS: atom_id res chain seq x y z
N MET A 1 50.40 15.75 11.74
CA MET A 1 49.16 16.45 12.15
C MET A 1 48.29 15.44 12.89
N VAL A 2 48.52 15.21 14.19
CA VAL A 2 47.74 15.75 15.35
C VAL A 2 46.22 15.66 15.13
N HIS A 3 45.54 14.68 15.74
CA HIS A 3 45.02 14.62 17.13
C HIS A 3 43.66 15.35 17.30
N ASN A 4 42.60 14.56 17.45
CA ASN A 4 41.53 14.62 18.49
C ASN A 4 40.38 13.71 17.99
N CYS A 5 40.14 12.52 18.52
CA CYS A 5 39.87 12.13 19.90
C CYS A 5 38.70 12.91 20.50
N ASN A 6 37.51 12.29 20.50
CA ASN A 6 36.71 12.29 21.71
C ASN A 6 35.99 10.94 21.85
N CYS A 7 36.47 10.19 22.84
CA CYS A 7 35.95 8.95 23.36
C CYS A 7 35.17 9.29 24.63
N VAL A 8 33.90 8.89 24.70
CA VAL A 8 33.14 8.68 25.94
C VAL A 8 32.20 7.52 25.58
N HIS A 9 32.63 6.26 25.68
CA HIS A 9 32.65 5.43 26.89
C HIS A 9 31.44 5.67 27.79
N LEU A 10 30.47 4.75 27.74
CA LEU A 10 29.98 3.96 28.89
C LEU A 10 28.89 3.01 28.37
N SER A 11 29.20 1.72 28.26
CA SER A 11 28.79 0.64 29.20
C SER A 11 27.32 0.25 29.02
N LEU A 12 27.03 -0.80 28.24
CA LEU A 12 26.97 -2.19 28.70
C LEU A 12 25.99 -2.38 29.86
N SER A 13 24.83 -2.99 29.57
CA SER A 13 24.12 -4.01 30.36
C SER A 13 22.72 -4.22 29.74
N PHE A 14 22.26 -5.45 29.44
CA PHE A 14 21.56 -6.35 30.38
C PHE A 14 20.19 -5.70 30.76
N LEU A 15 19.00 -6.28 30.65
CA LEU A 15 18.57 -7.66 30.82
C LEU A 15 17.04 -7.73 30.58
N VAL A 16 16.56 -8.88 30.09
CA VAL A 16 15.30 -9.60 30.45
C VAL A 16 13.97 -8.84 30.59
N ASN A 17 13.00 -9.32 29.81
CA ASN A 17 11.57 -9.29 30.12
C ASN A 17 11.35 -9.99 31.47
N GLU A 18 11.00 -9.23 32.51
CA GLU A 18 10.68 -9.77 33.82
C GLU A 18 9.21 -9.46 34.13
N GLU A 19 8.48 -10.52 34.48
CA GLU A 19 7.09 -10.51 34.94
C GLU A 19 6.99 -9.66 36.20
N VAL A 20 5.97 -8.80 36.29
CA VAL A 20 5.66 -8.07 37.52
C VAL A 20 4.72 -8.95 38.34
N GLU A 21 5.28 -9.77 39.22
CA GLU A 21 4.61 -10.24 40.43
C GLU A 21 4.66 -9.11 41.47
N GLU A 22 3.50 -8.72 42.00
CA GLU A 22 3.39 -7.83 43.16
C GLU A 22 3.76 -8.61 44.43
N GLU A 23 4.93 -8.35 45.00
CA GLU A 23 5.29 -8.81 46.35
C GLU A 23 4.59 -7.94 47.42
N GLU A 24 3.89 -8.61 48.35
CA GLU A 24 3.41 -8.04 49.60
C GLU A 24 4.59 -7.64 50.50
N ALA A 25 4.74 -6.35 50.78
CA ALA A 25 5.66 -5.86 51.80
C ALA A 25 5.02 -5.95 53.19
N TYR A 26 5.50 -6.91 53.98
CA TYR A 26 5.28 -7.05 55.41
C TYR A 26 6.27 -6.13 56.15
N GLU A 27 5.81 -5.00 56.72
CA GLU A 27 6.62 -4.24 57.68
C GLU A 27 6.24 -4.65 59.11
N GLU A 28 7.22 -5.27 59.76
CA GLU A 28 7.29 -5.58 61.18
C GLU A 28 7.85 -4.35 61.91
N GLU A 29 7.05 -3.71 62.77
CA GLU A 29 7.55 -2.67 63.69
C GLU A 29 7.40 -3.16 65.14
N GLU A 30 8.53 -3.57 65.73
CA GLU A 30 8.66 -3.94 67.13
C GLU A 30 8.85 -2.72 68.06
N GLU A 31 8.29 -2.86 69.26
CA GLU A 31 8.64 -2.24 70.55
C GLU A 31 8.39 -0.73 70.84
N LYS A 32 7.19 -0.51 71.40
CA LYS A 32 6.84 0.35 72.55
C LYS A 32 7.99 1.04 73.34
N PRO A 33 7.85 2.36 73.60
CA PRO A 33 8.23 2.95 74.87
C PRO A 33 7.03 2.96 75.85
N LYS A 34 7.26 2.46 77.07
CA LYS A 34 6.28 2.37 78.16
C LYS A 34 5.84 3.76 78.64
N PHE A 35 4.61 4.16 78.33
CA PHE A 35 3.93 5.31 78.98
C PHE A 35 2.94 4.81 80.03
N LYS A 36 3.10 5.28 81.27
CA LYS A 36 2.27 4.92 82.43
C LYS A 36 0.97 5.73 82.38
N PRO A 37 -0.24 5.14 82.52
CA PRO A 37 -1.45 5.93 82.67
C PRO A 37 -1.53 6.44 84.11
N SER A 38 -1.42 7.76 84.30
CA SER A 38 -1.89 8.41 85.52
C SER A 38 -3.39 8.62 85.38
N ALA A 39 -4.16 7.97 86.24
CA ALA A 39 -5.61 7.95 86.22
C ALA A 39 -6.21 9.37 86.30
N PRO A 40 -7.00 9.82 85.29
CA PRO A 40 -7.84 11.00 85.44
C PRO A 40 -8.99 10.67 86.38
N LYS A 41 -9.11 11.46 87.45
CA LYS A 41 -10.27 11.49 88.36
C LYS A 41 -11.53 11.70 87.55
N ILE A 42 -12.48 10.78 87.70
CA ILE A 42 -13.84 10.84 87.17
C ILE A 42 -14.64 11.82 88.04
N PRO A 43 -15.20 12.93 87.50
CA PRO A 43 -16.36 13.56 88.09
C PRO A 43 -17.62 13.11 87.35
N GLU A 44 -18.57 12.68 88.17
CA GLU A 44 -20.02 12.65 87.96
C GLU A 44 -20.62 11.78 86.83
N GLY A 45 -21.65 11.06 87.23
CA GLY A 45 -22.42 10.20 86.37
C GLY A 45 -23.26 11.01 85.40
N ASP A 46 -23.10 10.69 84.13
CA ASP A 46 -24.20 10.58 83.21
C ASP A 46 -24.17 9.15 82.69
N LYS A 47 -25.32 8.46 82.73
CA LYS A 47 -25.46 7.12 82.17
C LYS A 47 -25.13 7.21 80.68
N VAL A 48 -23.95 6.75 80.31
CA VAL A 48 -23.58 6.48 78.92
C VAL A 48 -24.48 5.36 78.43
N ASP A 49 -25.53 5.71 77.70
CA ASP A 49 -26.41 4.73 77.06
C ASP A 49 -25.62 3.99 75.97
N PHE A 50 -25.28 2.73 76.26
CA PHE A 50 -24.55 1.86 75.34
C PHE A 50 -25.28 1.67 74.00
N ASP A 51 -26.62 1.75 74.01
CA ASP A 51 -27.47 1.75 72.82
C ASP A 51 -27.25 2.99 71.93
N ASP A 52 -26.98 4.15 72.54
CA ASP A 52 -26.71 5.40 71.80
C ASP A 52 -25.32 5.36 71.14
N ILE A 53 -24.33 4.76 71.81
CA ILE A 53 -23.00 4.53 71.24
C ILE A 53 -23.08 3.57 70.04
N GLN A 54 -23.86 2.50 70.16
CA GLN A 54 -24.00 1.53 69.08
C GLN A 54 -24.76 2.10 67.87
N LYS A 55 -25.83 2.89 68.11
CA LYS A 55 -26.53 3.63 67.05
C LYS A 55 -25.65 4.69 66.37
N LYS A 56 -24.86 5.44 67.14
CA LYS A 56 -23.91 6.42 66.59
C LYS A 56 -22.85 5.76 65.72
N ARG A 57 -22.35 4.58 66.12
CA ARG A 57 -21.42 3.79 65.30
C ARG A 57 -22.08 3.31 64.01
N GLN A 58 -23.27 2.70 64.09
CA GLN A 58 -24.00 2.25 62.89
C GLN A 58 -24.31 3.42 61.93
N ASN A 59 -24.71 4.58 62.46
CA ASN A 59 -24.95 5.77 61.63
C ASN A 59 -23.66 6.29 61.00
N LYS A 60 -22.53 6.26 61.71
CA LYS A 60 -21.23 6.63 61.14
C LYS A 60 -20.85 5.67 60.00
N ASP A 61 -20.96 4.37 60.22
CA ASP A 61 -20.62 3.34 59.25
C ASP A 61 -21.51 3.47 57.99
N LEU A 62 -22.81 3.78 58.15
CA LEU A 62 -23.72 4.03 57.03
C LEU A 62 -23.37 5.29 56.23
N VAL A 63 -22.99 6.38 56.93
CA VAL A 63 -22.58 7.64 56.27
C VAL A 63 -21.24 7.45 55.54
N GLU A 64 -20.31 6.72 56.13
CA GLU A 64 -19.01 6.41 55.53
C GLU A 64 -19.18 5.51 54.29
N LEU A 65 -20.03 4.48 54.38
CA LEU A 65 -20.39 3.63 53.24
C LEU A 65 -21.03 4.45 52.12
N GLN A 66 -21.99 5.33 52.43
CA GLN A 66 -22.60 6.21 51.43
C GLN A 66 -21.55 7.13 50.77
N GLY A 67 -20.63 7.69 51.56
CA GLY A 67 -19.53 8.51 51.04
C GLY A 67 -18.58 7.75 50.11
N LEU A 68 -18.25 6.49 50.43
CA LEU A 68 -17.43 5.63 49.57
C LEU A 68 -18.14 5.26 48.27
N ILE A 69 -19.45 4.98 48.35
CA ILE A 69 -20.28 4.69 47.18
C ILE A 69 -20.31 5.90 46.23
N ASP A 70 -20.60 7.10 46.76
CA ASP A 70 -20.66 8.32 45.96
C ASP A 70 -19.28 8.69 45.39
N ALA A 71 -18.21 8.53 46.17
CA ALA A 71 -16.84 8.75 45.69
C ALA A 71 -16.46 7.79 44.56
N HIS A 72 -16.84 6.51 44.64
CA HIS A 72 -16.58 5.54 43.58
C HIS A 72 -17.34 5.91 42.29
N PHE A 73 -18.62 6.28 42.38
CA PHE A 73 -19.40 6.66 41.20
C PHE A 73 -18.90 7.95 40.56
N GLU A 74 -18.57 8.96 41.37
CA GLU A 74 -18.03 10.21 40.87
C GLU A 74 -16.62 10.04 40.26
N CYS A 75 -15.78 9.17 40.84
CA CYS A 75 -14.47 8.85 40.28
C CYS A 75 -14.62 8.18 38.90
N ARG A 76 -15.42 7.10 38.82
CA ARG A 76 -15.69 6.41 37.55
C ARG A 76 -16.30 7.30 36.49
N LYS A 77 -17.25 8.16 36.87
CA LYS A 77 -17.90 9.09 35.95
C LYS A 77 -16.89 10.07 35.36
N LYS A 78 -16.01 10.65 36.18
CA LYS A 78 -14.95 11.55 35.72
C LYS A 78 -13.96 10.83 34.80
N GLU A 79 -13.53 9.62 35.16
CA GLU A 79 -12.65 8.80 34.31
C GLU A 79 -13.30 8.46 32.96
N GLU A 80 -14.59 8.12 32.95
CA GLU A 80 -15.33 7.81 31.72
C GLU A 80 -15.50 9.04 30.84
N GLU A 81 -15.82 10.21 31.41
CA GLU A 81 -15.89 11.48 30.69
C GLU A 81 -14.54 11.86 30.07
N GLU A 82 -13.43 11.70 30.80
CA GLU A 82 -12.07 11.94 30.30
C GLU A 82 -11.70 10.98 29.17
N LEU A 83 -12.05 9.71 29.31
CA LEU A 83 -11.77 8.67 28.32
C LEU A 83 -12.59 8.88 27.03
N ILE A 84 -13.85 9.32 27.17
CA ILE A 84 -14.68 9.73 26.03
C ILE A 84 -14.07 10.96 25.35
N ALA A 85 -13.73 12.01 26.09
CA ALA A 85 -13.12 13.23 25.54
C ALA A 85 -11.77 12.96 24.86
N LEU A 86 -10.99 11.99 25.34
CA LEU A 86 -9.75 11.56 24.70
C LEU A 86 -10.02 10.80 23.40
N LYS A 87 -10.98 9.85 23.41
CA LYS A 87 -11.40 9.12 22.21
C LYS A 87 -11.91 10.06 21.12
N GLU A 88 -12.75 11.03 21.48
CA GLU A 88 -13.24 12.03 20.53
C GLU A 88 -12.11 12.86 19.91
N ARG A 89 -11.10 13.28 20.70
CA ARG A 89 -9.91 13.98 20.16
C ARG A 89 -9.06 13.10 19.25
N ILE A 90 -8.95 11.81 19.53
CA ILE A 90 -8.23 10.87 18.65
C ILE A 90 -9.01 10.68 17.36
N GLU A 91 -10.32 10.49 17.45
CA GLU A 91 -11.18 10.26 16.29
C GLU A 91 -11.24 11.51 15.39
N LYS A 92 -11.34 12.70 15.98
CA LYS A 92 -11.23 13.97 15.25
C LYS A 92 -9.90 14.10 14.50
N ARG A 93 -8.77 13.75 15.15
CA ARG A 93 -7.46 13.77 14.48
C ARG A 93 -7.31 12.70 13.40
N ARG A 94 -8.03 11.58 13.50
CA ARG A 94 -8.07 10.54 12.45
C ARG A 94 -8.90 11.01 11.26
N SER A 95 -10.09 11.56 11.51
CA SER A 95 -10.96 12.08 10.47
C SER A 95 -10.33 13.26 9.72
N GLU A 96 -9.66 14.18 10.43
CA GLU A 96 -8.90 15.28 9.80
C GLU A 96 -7.77 14.77 8.90
N ARG A 97 -7.02 13.74 9.31
CA ARG A 97 -5.99 13.12 8.47
C ARG A 97 -6.57 12.43 7.25
N ALA A 98 -7.66 11.68 7.42
CA ALA A 98 -8.37 11.03 6.33
C ALA A 98 -8.89 12.06 5.32
N GLU A 99 -9.47 13.16 5.79
CA GLU A 99 -9.98 14.23 4.95
C GLU A 99 -8.85 14.96 4.20
N GLN A 100 -7.75 15.28 4.89
CA GLN A 100 -6.56 15.83 4.22
C GLN A 100 -6.02 14.89 3.12
N GLN A 101 -6.06 13.58 3.35
CA GLN A 101 -5.63 12.60 2.36
C GLN A 101 -6.59 12.54 1.17
N ARG A 102 -7.91 12.63 1.40
CA ARG A 102 -8.93 12.74 0.35
C ARG A 102 -8.74 13.99 -0.50
N ILE A 103 -8.58 15.16 0.14
CA ILE A 103 -8.35 16.44 -0.56
C ILE A 103 -7.06 16.39 -1.39
N ARG A 104 -5.97 15.81 -0.86
CA ARG A 104 -4.73 15.63 -1.63
C ARG A 104 -4.94 14.71 -2.84
N ALA A 105 -5.60 13.57 -2.65
CA ALA A 105 -5.89 12.63 -3.72
C ALA A 105 -6.79 13.25 -4.81
N GLU A 106 -7.80 14.03 -4.42
CA GLU A 106 -8.69 14.74 -5.33
C GLU A 106 -7.96 15.82 -6.13
N LYS A 107 -7.16 16.66 -5.47
CA LYS A 107 -6.32 17.66 -6.16
C LYS A 107 -5.31 17.02 -7.12
N ASP A 108 -4.75 15.87 -6.76
CA ASP A 108 -3.82 15.14 -7.64
C ASP A 108 -4.54 14.56 -8.85
N LYS A 109 -5.72 13.99 -8.64
CA LYS A 109 -6.60 13.49 -9.71
C LYS A 109 -7.04 14.61 -10.64
N GLU A 110 -7.42 15.77 -10.11
CA GLU A 110 -7.80 16.96 -10.90
C GLU A 110 -6.63 17.48 -11.73
N ARG A 111 -5.42 17.59 -11.14
CA ARG A 111 -4.21 17.98 -11.87
C ARG A 111 -3.87 16.99 -12.99
N GLN A 112 -4.10 15.70 -12.77
CA GLN A 112 -3.90 14.69 -13.80
C GLN A 112 -4.96 14.78 -14.89
N ALA A 113 -6.23 14.93 -14.52
CA ALA A 113 -7.34 15.10 -15.45
C ALA A 113 -7.15 16.34 -16.33
N ARG A 114 -6.73 17.48 -15.77
CA ARG A 114 -6.44 18.71 -16.55
C ARG A 114 -5.31 18.51 -17.56
N ARG A 115 -4.24 17.79 -17.21
CA ARG A 115 -3.16 17.47 -18.15
C ARG A 115 -3.62 16.52 -19.26
N GLU A 116 -4.48 15.56 -18.93
CA GLU A 116 -5.04 14.63 -19.90
C GLU A 116 -6.05 15.31 -20.82
N GLU A 117 -6.89 16.22 -20.30
CA GLU A 117 -7.83 17.03 -21.05
C GLU A 117 -7.11 18.02 -21.97
N GLU A 118 -6.06 18.70 -21.51
CA GLU A 118 -5.25 19.59 -22.36
C GLU A 118 -4.55 18.79 -23.47
N ARG A 119 -4.04 17.59 -23.16
CA ARG A 119 -3.47 16.69 -24.16
C ARG A 119 -4.54 16.24 -25.16
N LEU A 120 -5.75 15.89 -24.70
CA LEU A 120 -6.85 15.47 -25.56
C LEU A 120 -7.33 16.63 -26.45
N ARG A 121 -7.46 17.84 -25.91
CA ARG A 121 -7.83 19.04 -26.68
C ARG A 121 -6.77 19.40 -27.72
N LYS A 122 -5.49 19.22 -27.40
CA LYS A 122 -4.39 19.39 -28.37
C LYS A 122 -4.40 18.29 -29.43
N GLU A 123 -4.61 17.04 -29.04
CA GLU A 123 -4.76 15.91 -29.97
C GLU A 123 -5.99 16.10 -30.88
N GLU A 124 -7.10 16.61 -30.37
CA GLU A 124 -8.32 16.89 -31.12
C GLU A 124 -8.14 18.07 -32.09
N ALA A 125 -7.48 19.15 -31.65
CA ALA A 125 -7.14 20.29 -32.50
C ALA A 125 -6.15 19.90 -33.61
N ASP A 126 -5.12 19.10 -33.30
CA ASP A 126 -4.17 18.58 -34.29
C ASP A 126 -4.85 17.58 -35.25
N MET A 127 -5.79 16.77 -34.76
CA MET A 127 -6.57 15.87 -35.60
C MET A 127 -7.53 16.62 -36.53
N LYS A 128 -8.17 17.69 -36.05
CA LYS A 128 -9.03 18.57 -36.85
C LYS A 128 -8.22 19.33 -37.89
N LYS A 129 -7.11 19.96 -37.49
CA LYS A 129 -6.20 20.66 -38.43
C LYS A 129 -5.63 19.72 -39.48
N LYS A 130 -5.23 18.50 -39.09
CA LYS A 130 -4.77 17.48 -40.03
C LYS A 130 -5.91 16.95 -40.91
N ALA A 131 -7.16 16.98 -40.47
CA ALA A 131 -8.31 16.59 -41.30
C ALA A 131 -8.66 17.68 -42.31
N GLU A 132 -8.61 18.96 -41.90
CA GLU A 132 -8.77 20.10 -42.78
C GLU A 132 -7.63 20.21 -43.80
N GLU A 133 -6.37 19.99 -43.38
CA GLU A 133 -5.24 19.92 -44.30
C GLU A 133 -5.34 18.71 -45.25
N ASP A 134 -5.79 17.55 -44.80
CA ASP A 134 -5.96 16.38 -45.66
C ASP A 134 -7.13 16.55 -46.64
N ALA A 135 -8.21 17.22 -46.23
CA ALA A 135 -9.32 17.61 -47.10
C ALA A 135 -8.87 18.65 -48.15
N LYS A 136 -8.10 19.66 -47.73
CA LYS A 136 -7.52 20.66 -48.63
C LYS A 136 -6.48 20.06 -49.56
N LYS A 137 -5.62 19.15 -49.06
CA LYS A 137 -4.66 18.37 -49.85
C LYS A 137 -5.37 17.43 -50.82
N LYS A 138 -6.40 16.68 -50.41
CA LYS A 138 -7.24 15.87 -51.31
C LYS A 138 -7.93 16.74 -52.37
N SER A 139 -8.45 17.90 -52.01
CA SER A 139 -9.01 18.84 -52.98
C SER A 139 -7.99 19.28 -54.02
N VAL A 140 -6.74 19.54 -53.61
CA VAL A 140 -5.64 19.93 -54.52
C VAL A 140 -5.05 18.73 -55.29
N LEU A 141 -5.06 17.53 -54.71
CA LEU A 141 -4.48 16.32 -55.31
C LEU A 141 -5.43 15.58 -56.25
N THR A 142 -6.73 15.69 -56.05
CA THR A 142 -7.74 15.34 -57.06
C THR A 142 -7.53 16.20 -58.33
N SER A 143 -6.88 17.37 -58.21
CA SER A 143 -6.49 18.22 -59.35
C SER A 143 -5.11 17.91 -59.94
N MET A 144 -4.22 17.14 -59.30
CA MET A 144 -2.82 16.96 -59.77
C MET A 144 -2.24 15.54 -59.76
N GLY A 145 -3.08 14.51 -59.75
CA GLY A 145 -2.70 13.23 -60.36
C GLY A 145 -2.15 12.11 -59.45
N SER A 146 -2.24 10.92 -60.03
CA SER A 146 -2.41 9.59 -59.43
C SER A 146 -1.24 9.02 -58.60
N ASN A 147 -0.21 9.78 -58.25
CA ASN A 147 1.00 9.23 -57.59
C ASN A 147 1.10 9.51 -56.07
N TYR A 148 0.27 10.40 -55.50
CA TYR A 148 0.28 10.71 -54.06
C TYR A 148 -0.61 9.79 -53.22
N SER A 149 -1.48 9.00 -53.87
CA SER A 149 -2.48 8.15 -53.22
C SER A 149 -1.87 7.11 -52.26
N SER A 150 -0.64 6.61 -52.53
CA SER A 150 0.00 5.60 -51.67
C SER A 150 0.57 6.16 -50.36
N HIS A 151 0.94 7.45 -50.32
CA HIS A 151 1.48 8.08 -49.12
C HIS A 151 0.36 8.41 -48.10
N LEU A 152 -0.82 8.78 -48.61
CA LEU A 152 -2.01 9.04 -47.79
C LEU A 152 -2.53 7.76 -47.13
N GLN A 153 -2.57 6.62 -47.83
CA GLN A 153 -3.03 5.34 -47.26
C GLN A 153 -2.14 4.84 -46.11
N LYS A 154 -0.82 5.07 -46.17
CA LYS A 154 0.09 4.79 -45.06
C LYS A 154 -0.09 5.75 -43.88
N ALA A 155 -0.43 7.00 -44.14
CA ALA A 155 -0.68 8.00 -43.10
C ALA A 155 -2.00 7.75 -42.35
N ASP A 156 -3.04 7.26 -43.05
CA ASP A 156 -4.37 7.02 -42.49
C ASP A 156 -4.43 5.73 -41.65
N GLN A 157 -3.70 4.68 -42.04
CA GLN A 157 -3.51 3.48 -41.19
C GLN A 157 -2.79 3.74 -39.86
N LYS A 158 -2.08 4.88 -39.77
CA LYS A 158 -1.37 5.33 -38.56
C LYS A 158 -2.21 6.27 -37.68
N ARG A 159 -3.42 6.63 -38.12
CA ARG A 159 -4.23 7.73 -37.57
C ARG A 159 -5.36 7.27 -36.63
N GLY A 160 -5.72 5.99 -36.66
CA GLY A 160 -6.35 5.33 -35.52
C GLY A 160 -5.27 5.01 -34.50
N LYS A 161 -5.46 5.38 -33.23
CA LYS A 161 -4.57 5.11 -32.09
C LYS A 161 -4.53 3.59 -31.83
N LYS A 162 -4.05 2.80 -32.80
CA LYS A 162 -3.80 1.37 -32.65
C LYS A 162 -2.73 1.27 -31.58
N GLN A 163 -3.11 0.64 -30.46
CA GLN A 163 -2.20 0.37 -29.35
C GLN A 163 -0.89 -0.16 -29.93
N THR A 164 0.21 0.53 -29.64
CA THR A 164 1.49 0.17 -30.23
C THR A 164 1.85 -1.25 -29.78
N GLU A 165 2.57 -2.03 -30.60
CA GLU A 165 3.02 -3.37 -30.19
C GLU A 165 3.81 -3.33 -28.87
N ARG A 166 4.48 -2.20 -28.59
CA ARG A 166 5.13 -1.94 -27.30
C ARG A 166 4.14 -1.84 -26.14
N GLU A 167 3.04 -1.11 -26.32
CA GLU A 167 1.98 -0.99 -25.31
C GLU A 167 1.25 -2.30 -25.11
N LYS A 168 0.96 -3.06 -26.17
CA LYS A 168 0.36 -4.39 -26.06
C LYS A 168 1.26 -5.35 -25.29
N LYS A 169 2.54 -5.41 -25.63
CA LYS A 169 3.54 -6.21 -24.90
C LYS A 169 3.59 -5.81 -23.43
N LYS A 170 3.62 -4.50 -23.12
CA LYS A 170 3.63 -4.02 -21.74
C LYS A 170 2.36 -4.41 -20.98
N LYS A 171 1.19 -4.30 -21.63
CA LYS A 171 -0.10 -4.71 -21.05
C LYS A 171 -0.13 -6.20 -20.73
N ILE A 172 0.24 -7.05 -21.69
CA ILE A 172 0.25 -8.52 -21.53
C ILE A 172 1.25 -8.93 -20.43
N LEU A 173 2.43 -8.33 -20.39
CA LEU A 173 3.43 -8.63 -19.35
C LEU A 173 2.98 -8.18 -17.96
N ALA A 174 2.28 -7.04 -17.86
CA ALA A 174 1.70 -6.59 -16.61
C ALA A 174 0.58 -7.53 -16.12
N GLU A 175 -0.27 -8.00 -17.03
CA GLU A 175 -1.35 -8.97 -16.72
C GLU A 175 -0.79 -10.32 -16.25
N ARG A 176 0.31 -10.80 -16.84
CA ARG A 176 0.99 -12.03 -16.41
C ARG A 176 1.73 -11.88 -15.09
N ARG A 177 2.05 -10.67 -14.66
CA ARG A 177 2.81 -10.42 -13.43
C ARG A 177 1.87 -10.48 -12.22
N LYS A 178 1.95 -11.57 -11.47
CA LYS A 178 1.29 -11.69 -10.17
C LYS A 178 2.06 -10.85 -9.14
N ALA A 179 1.36 -9.98 -8.42
CA ALA A 179 1.96 -9.25 -7.30
C ALA A 179 2.34 -10.25 -6.21
N LEU A 180 3.56 -10.10 -5.67
CA LEU A 180 4.06 -10.98 -4.61
C LEU A 180 3.84 -10.28 -3.27
N ASN A 181 3.06 -10.89 -2.38
CA ASN A 181 2.93 -10.45 -0.99
C ASN A 181 3.61 -11.50 -0.11
N ILE A 182 4.74 -11.13 0.53
CA ILE A 182 5.56 -12.04 1.35
C ILE A 182 5.66 -11.64 2.83
N ASP A 183 5.20 -10.43 3.18
CA ASP A 183 5.52 -9.80 4.47
C ASP A 183 4.82 -10.44 5.68
N HIS A 184 3.83 -11.31 5.44
CA HIS A 184 2.99 -11.91 6.48
C HIS A 184 2.97 -13.45 6.40
N LEU A 185 3.95 -14.06 5.72
CA LEU A 185 4.02 -15.51 5.53
C LEU A 185 4.96 -16.18 6.54
N ASN A 186 4.58 -17.35 7.04
CA ASN A 186 5.40 -18.21 7.89
C ASN A 186 6.47 -18.96 7.06
N GLU A 187 7.52 -19.46 7.70
CA GLU A 187 8.67 -20.12 7.06
C GLU A 187 8.27 -21.26 6.11
N ASP A 188 7.38 -22.16 6.55
CA ASP A 188 6.92 -23.28 5.72
C ASP A 188 6.21 -22.79 4.45
N LYS A 189 5.36 -21.77 4.58
CA LYS A 189 4.66 -21.16 3.44
C LYS A 189 5.60 -20.41 2.51
N LEU A 190 6.68 -19.82 3.03
CA LEU A 190 7.72 -19.20 2.22
C LEU A 190 8.48 -20.25 1.41
N ARG A 191 8.78 -21.43 1.98
CA ARG A 191 9.40 -22.56 1.27
C ARG A 191 8.51 -23.08 0.14
N GLU A 192 7.21 -23.20 0.38
CA GLU A 192 6.23 -23.57 -0.66
C GLU A 192 6.17 -22.51 -1.77
N LYS A 193 6.08 -21.22 -1.42
CA LYS A 193 6.07 -20.14 -2.41
C LYS A 193 7.36 -20.05 -3.23
N ALA A 194 8.51 -20.33 -2.62
CA ALA A 194 9.78 -20.40 -3.34
C ALA A 194 9.77 -21.54 -4.38
N LYS A 195 9.23 -22.71 -4.03
CA LYS A 195 9.06 -23.83 -4.98
C LYS A 195 8.11 -23.47 -6.11
N GLU A 196 6.94 -22.92 -5.82
CA GLU A 196 5.98 -22.48 -6.84
C GLU A 196 6.59 -21.47 -7.83
N LEU A 197 7.35 -20.48 -7.34
CA LEU A 197 8.02 -19.50 -8.19
C LEU A 197 9.12 -20.14 -9.04
N TRP A 198 9.84 -21.10 -8.49
CA TRP A 198 10.86 -21.85 -9.21
C TRP A 198 10.25 -22.70 -10.32
N ASP A 199 9.17 -23.44 -10.04
CA ASP A 199 8.43 -24.24 -11.04
C ASP A 199 7.85 -23.36 -12.15
N TRP A 200 7.35 -22.17 -11.78
CA TRP A 200 6.85 -21.19 -12.75
C TRP A 200 7.97 -20.67 -13.65
N MET A 201 9.13 -20.32 -13.09
CA MET A 201 10.31 -19.89 -13.84
C MET A 201 10.80 -21.01 -14.77
N TYR A 202 10.88 -22.24 -14.28
CA TYR A 202 11.30 -23.40 -15.07
C TYR A 202 10.38 -23.64 -16.26
N SER A 203 9.06 -23.55 -16.04
CA SER A 203 8.05 -23.69 -17.10
C SER A 203 8.21 -22.62 -18.19
N LEU A 204 8.42 -21.36 -17.81
CA LEU A 204 8.67 -20.26 -18.75
C LEU A 204 9.96 -20.44 -19.55
N GLU A 205 11.02 -20.99 -18.93
CA GLU A 205 12.28 -21.28 -19.59
C GLU A 205 12.11 -22.42 -20.62
N SER A 206 11.34 -23.45 -20.29
CA SER A 206 10.98 -24.53 -21.22
C SER A 206 10.21 -24.00 -22.42
N GLU A 207 9.16 -23.19 -22.21
CA GLU A 207 8.39 -22.59 -23.31
C GLU A 207 9.27 -21.71 -24.21
N LYS A 208 10.21 -20.95 -23.61
CA LYS A 208 11.16 -20.14 -24.36
C LYS A 208 12.05 -21.01 -25.25
N PHE A 209 12.54 -22.13 -24.74
CA PHE A 209 13.34 -23.08 -25.51
C PHE A 209 12.58 -23.61 -26.72
N ASP A 210 11.36 -24.10 -26.52
CA ASP A 210 10.50 -24.62 -27.60
C ASP A 210 10.23 -23.56 -28.68
N HIS A 211 9.99 -22.31 -28.27
CA HIS A 211 9.83 -21.19 -29.19
C HIS A 211 11.09 -20.86 -29.98
N ILE A 212 12.27 -20.96 -29.35
CA ILE A 212 13.56 -20.74 -30.03
C ILE A 212 13.79 -21.83 -31.07
N GLU A 213 13.59 -23.11 -30.73
CA GLU A 213 13.77 -24.22 -31.67
C GLU A 213 12.76 -24.18 -32.82
N LYS A 214 11.49 -23.86 -32.51
CA LYS A 214 10.47 -23.63 -33.54
C LYS A 214 10.87 -22.49 -34.49
N LEU A 215 11.38 -21.38 -33.96
CA LEU A 215 11.82 -20.26 -34.79
C LEU A 215 13.00 -20.63 -35.68
N LYS A 216 13.97 -21.42 -35.18
CA LYS A 216 15.09 -21.94 -35.99
C LYS A 216 14.58 -22.79 -37.15
N ARG A 217 13.66 -23.72 -36.87
CA ARG A 217 13.03 -24.57 -37.91
C ARG A 217 12.28 -23.73 -38.94
N GLN A 218 11.47 -22.77 -38.50
CA GLN A 218 10.71 -21.89 -39.41
C GLN A 218 11.63 -21.05 -40.30
N LYS A 219 12.77 -20.56 -39.79
CA LYS A 219 13.77 -19.85 -40.60
C LYS A 219 14.33 -20.73 -41.71
N TYR A 220 14.62 -21.99 -41.42
CA TYR A 220 15.06 -22.96 -42.42
C TYR A 220 13.97 -23.22 -43.47
N GLU A 221 12.73 -23.49 -43.04
CA GLU A 221 11.59 -23.73 -43.92
C GLU A 221 11.32 -22.53 -44.86
N ILE A 222 11.36 -21.30 -44.35
CA ILE A 222 11.21 -20.08 -45.15
C ILE A 222 12.32 -19.98 -46.19
N THR A 223 13.57 -20.30 -45.83
CA THR A 223 14.71 -20.24 -46.76
C THR A 223 14.53 -21.24 -47.91
N ASN A 224 14.17 -22.48 -47.59
CA ASN A 224 13.89 -23.51 -48.59
C ASN A 224 12.69 -23.13 -49.49
N GLN A 225 11.59 -22.64 -48.90
CA GLN A 225 10.44 -22.18 -49.66
C GLN A 225 10.78 -21.03 -50.62
N ARG A 226 11.63 -20.08 -50.19
CA ARG A 226 12.10 -18.99 -51.06
C ARG A 226 12.87 -19.51 -52.27
N GLN A 227 13.77 -20.48 -52.06
CA GLN A 227 14.51 -21.13 -53.15
C GLN A 227 13.57 -21.83 -54.13
N ARG A 228 12.62 -22.62 -53.61
CA ARG A 228 11.62 -23.31 -54.43
C ARG A 228 10.74 -22.34 -55.24
N VAL A 229 10.33 -21.22 -54.65
CA VAL A 229 9.58 -20.17 -55.37
C VAL A 229 10.44 -19.58 -56.50
N GLU A 230 11.72 -19.33 -56.27
CA GLU A 230 12.63 -18.82 -57.29
C GLU A 230 12.78 -19.81 -58.46
N GLU A 231 12.97 -21.10 -58.16
CA GLU A 231 13.03 -22.17 -59.17
C GLU A 231 11.75 -22.29 -59.99
N LEU A 232 10.59 -22.25 -59.34
CA LEU A 232 9.30 -22.31 -60.06
C LEU A 232 9.06 -21.03 -60.88
N SER A 233 9.49 -19.87 -60.39
CA SER A 233 9.36 -18.60 -61.11
C SER A 233 10.17 -18.57 -62.41
N LYS A 234 11.31 -19.26 -62.44
CA LYS A 234 12.19 -19.43 -63.61
C LYS A 234 11.48 -20.19 -64.75
N HIS A 235 10.52 -21.07 -64.44
CA HIS A 235 9.76 -21.86 -65.42
C HIS A 235 8.38 -21.26 -65.74
N SER A 236 7.97 -20.23 -65.00
CA SER A 236 6.75 -19.46 -65.28
C SER A 236 6.86 -18.66 -66.59
N LYS A 237 5.74 -18.42 -67.28
CA LYS A 237 5.66 -17.65 -68.54
C LYS A 237 6.40 -16.29 -68.46
N LYS A 238 6.47 -15.65 -67.29
CA LYS A 238 7.25 -14.43 -67.05
C LYS A 238 8.77 -14.67 -66.99
N GLY A 239 9.22 -15.76 -66.38
CA GLY A 239 10.65 -16.13 -66.31
C GLY A 239 11.20 -16.62 -67.65
N ALA A 240 10.39 -17.31 -68.45
CA ALA A 240 10.74 -17.71 -69.82
C ALA A 240 10.90 -16.49 -70.75
N ALA A 241 10.04 -15.47 -70.61
CA ALA A 241 10.15 -14.21 -71.36
C ALA A 241 11.40 -13.40 -70.98
N ALA A 242 11.82 -13.42 -69.71
CA ALA A 242 13.06 -12.77 -69.26
C ALA A 242 14.33 -13.47 -69.79
N ARG A 243 14.32 -14.81 -69.89
CA ARG A 243 15.43 -15.58 -70.47
C ARG A 243 15.54 -15.47 -71.99
N ARG A 244 14.44 -15.24 -72.70
CA ARG A 244 14.44 -14.99 -74.16
C ARG A 244 14.93 -13.59 -74.56
N ARG A 245 15.07 -12.66 -73.61
CA ARG A 245 15.49 -11.27 -73.85
C ARG A 245 16.98 -11.02 -73.58
N LYS A 246 17.75 -12.06 -73.26
CA LYS A 246 19.20 -12.03 -73.03
C LYS A 246 19.86 -12.98 -74.00
#